data_AF-A0A7C8BRB3-F1
#
_entry.id   AF-A0A7C8BRB3-F1
#
_cell.length_a   1.000
_cell.length_b   1.000
_cell.length_c   1.000
_cell.angle_alpha   90.00
_cell.angle_beta   90.00
_cell.angle_gamma   90.00
#
_symmetry.space_group_name_H-M   'P 1'
#
loop_
_entity.id
_entity.type
_entity.pdbx_description
1 polymer ?
#
loop_
_entity_poly.entity_id
_entity_poly.type
_entity_poly.pdbx_seq_one_letter_code
_entity_poly.pdbx_strand_id
1 'polypeptide(L)' 'MIRAFADADTRELFETGRSKSLLADIVRRALRKLEYVDNAALVTDLRLPPGNRLHTLKGAFA' A
#
# COMPACT_ATOMS: atom_id res chain seq x y z
N MET A 1 -5.02 -6.15 7.57
CA MET A 1 -5.09 -7.31 6.67
C MET A 1 -5.78 -6.89 5.38
N ILE A 2 -5.08 -6.95 4.26
CA ILE A 2 -5.61 -6.62 2.94
C ILE A 2 -6.56 -7.73 2.50
N ARG A 3 -7.77 -7.34 2.07
CA ARG A 3 -8.82 -8.29 1.68
C ARG A 3 -9.04 -8.39 0.18
N ALA A 4 -8.73 -7.32 -0.55
CA ALA A 4 -8.93 -7.23 -1.98
C ALA A 4 -7.97 -6.21 -2.59
N PHE A 5 -7.78 -6.32 -3.89
CA PHE A 5 -6.96 -5.42 -4.70
C PHE A 5 -7.77 -4.99 -5.91
N ALA A 6 -7.88 -3.68 -6.14
CA ALA A 6 -8.48 -3.13 -7.36
C ALA A 6 -7.50 -3.19 -8.55
N ASP A 7 -6.20 -3.05 -8.28
CA ASP A 7 -5.14 -3.10 -9.28
C ASP A 7 -4.41 -4.45 -9.26
N ALA A 8 -4.23 -5.05 -10.44
CA ALA A 8 -3.63 -6.37 -10.58
C ALA A 8 -2.12 -6.38 -10.35
N ASP A 9 -1.41 -5.32 -10.75
CA ASP A 9 0.05 -5.23 -10.53
C ASP A 9 0.36 -5.03 -9.04
N THR A 10 -0.49 -4.32 -8.30
CA THR A 10 -0.40 -4.20 -6.84
C THR A 10 -0.59 -5.55 -6.14
N ARG A 11 -1.51 -6.39 -6.64
CA ARG A 11 -1.66 -7.77 -6.14
C ARG A 11 -0.40 -8.60 -6.40
N GLU A 12 0.10 -8.58 -7.64
CA GLU A 12 1.31 -9.32 -8.02
C GLU A 12 2.53 -8.90 -7.19
N LEU A 13 2.63 -7.59 -6.90
CA LEU A 13 3.63 -7.03 -6.02
C LEU A 13 3.49 -7.56 -4.60
N PHE A 14 2.29 -7.54 -4.04
CA PHE A 14 2.03 -8.04 -2.69
C PHE A 14 2.38 -9.54 -2.55
N GLU A 15 1.97 -10.35 -3.52
CA GLU A 15 2.10 -11.81 -3.45
C GLU A 15 3.50 -12.30 -3.80
N THR A 16 4.20 -11.65 -4.73
CA THR A 16 5.46 -12.16 -5.29
C THR A 16 6.66 -11.25 -5.10
N GLY A 17 6.45 -10.01 -4.63
CA GLY A 17 7.51 -9.01 -4.53
C GLY A 17 7.91 -8.38 -5.86
N ARG A 18 7.21 -8.69 -6.96
CA ARG A 18 7.53 -8.22 -8.32
C ARG A 18 6.44 -7.30 -8.85
N SER A 19 6.85 -6.27 -9.58
CA SER A 19 5.93 -5.38 -10.29
C SER A 19 6.44 -5.16 -11.70
N LYS A 20 5.52 -5.09 -12.66
CA LYS A 20 5.83 -4.80 -14.07
C LYS A 20 5.91 -3.30 -14.34
N SER A 21 5.23 -2.50 -13.51
CA SER A 21 5.11 -1.05 -13.72
C SER A 21 6.13 -0.24 -12.91
N LEU A 22 6.57 -0.74 -11.76
CA LEU A 22 7.42 0.02 -10.82
C LEU A 22 8.91 -0.22 -11.04
N LEU A 23 9.69 0.86 -10.96
CA LEU A 23 11.15 0.79 -10.88
C LEU A 23 11.61 0.12 -9.58
N ALA A 24 12.77 -0.54 -9.61
CA ALA A 24 13.27 -1.36 -8.49
C ALA A 24 13.42 -0.60 -7.16
N ASP A 25 13.73 0.69 -7.19
CA ASP A 25 13.83 1.53 -5.98
C ASP A 25 12.46 1.89 -5.38
N ILE A 26 11.41 1.90 -6.21
CA ILE A 26 10.02 2.12 -5.80
C ILE A 26 9.42 0.83 -5.26
N VAL A 27 9.72 -0.33 -5.85
CA VAL A 27 9.25 -1.66 -5.41
C VAL A 27 9.50 -1.86 -3.91
N ARG A 28 10.72 -1.58 -3.43
CA ARG A 28 11.07 -1.71 -1.99
C ARG A 28 10.28 -0.77 -1.07
N ARG A 29 9.85 0.39 -1.58
CA ARG A 29 9.04 1.35 -0.81
C ARG A 29 7.57 0.95 -0.83
N ALA A 30 7.07 0.49 -1.97
CA ALA A 30 5.70 0.02 -2.14
C ALA A 30 5.42 -1.24 -1.29
N LEU A 31 6.33 -2.22 -1.27
CA LEU A 31 6.20 -3.40 -0.42
C LEU A 31 6.05 -3.06 1.06
N ARG A 32 6.89 -2.14 1.58
CA ARG A 32 6.77 -1.67 2.96
C ARG A 32 5.43 -1.00 3.25
N LYS A 33 4.88 -0.24 2.29
CA LYS A 33 3.56 0.39 2.44
C LYS A 33 2.45 -0.67 2.49
N LEU A 34 2.52 -1.68 1.65
CA LEU A 34 1.57 -2.79 1.65
C LEU A 34 1.64 -3.57 2.97
N GLU A 35 2.84 -3.85 3.46
CA GLU A 35 3.04 -4.49 4.77
C GLU A 35 2.43 -3.68 5.92
N TYR A 36 2.56 -2.34 5.91
CA TYR A 36 1.92 -1.50 6.92
C TYR A 36 0.39 -1.59 6.88
N VAL A 37 -0.20 -1.57 5.68
CA VAL A 37 -1.67 -1.71 5.52
C VAL A 37 -2.13 -3.11 5.92
N ASP A 38 -1.34 -4.13 5.61
CA ASP A 38 -1.67 -5.51 5.94
C ASP A 38 -1.56 -5.78 7.45
N ASN A 39 -0.61 -5.18 8.14
CA ASN A 39 -0.41 -5.36 9.57
C ASN A 39 -1.21 -4.39 10.46
N ALA A 40 -1.77 -3.31 9.92
CA ALA A 40 -2.52 -2.33 10.71
C ALA A 40 -3.76 -2.96 11.37
N ALA A 41 -3.89 -2.76 12.68
CA ALA A 41 -5.08 -3.13 13.45
C ALA A 41 -6.11 -2.00 13.44
N LEU A 42 -5.63 -0.75 13.43
CA LEU A 42 -6.42 0.47 13.39
C LEU A 42 -5.93 1.39 12.27
N VAL A 43 -6.82 2.22 11.73
CA VAL A 43 -6.46 3.23 10.71
C VAL A 43 -5.37 4.20 11.21
N THR A 44 -5.36 4.48 12.51
CA THR A 44 -4.37 5.36 13.15
C THR A 44 -2.95 4.79 13.14
N ASP A 45 -2.77 3.47 13.01
CA ASP A 45 -1.45 2.85 12.94
C ASP A 45 -0.68 3.35 11.71
N LEU A 46 -1.42 3.62 10.63
CA LEU A 46 -0.88 4.17 9.38
C LEU A 46 -0.47 5.64 9.48
N ARG A 47 -0.62 6.30 10.63
CA ARG A 47 0.05 7.60 10.88
C ARG A 47 1.56 7.43 11.04
N LEU A 48 2.02 6.23 11.39
CA LEU A 48 3.43 5.88 11.48
C LEU A 48 3.86 5.07 10.24
N PRO A 49 5.05 5.33 9.68
CA PRO A 49 5.91 6.48 9.95
C PRO A 49 5.28 7.82 9.51
N PRO A 50 5.72 8.98 10.04
CA PRO A 50 5.17 10.30 9.68
C PRO A 50 5.16 10.60 8.17
N GLY A 51 6.08 9.98 7.42
CA GLY A 51 6.12 10.04 5.95
C GLY A 51 4.93 9.38 5.24
N ASN A 52 4.03 8.71 5.94
CA ASN A 52 2.76 8.23 5.38
C ASN A 52 1.82 9.38 5.03
N ARG A 53 1.89 10.50 5.78
CA ARG A 53 1.02 11.67 5.59
C ARG A 53 -0.46 11.26 5.42
N LEU A 54 -0.92 10.36 6.29
CA LEU A 54 -2.26 9.78 6.24
C LEU A 54 -3.32 10.89 6.25
N HIS A 55 -4.22 10.85 5.29
CA HIS A 55 -5.33 11.79 5.17
C HIS A 55 -6.53 11.11 4.50
N THR A 56 -7.73 11.59 4.83
CA THR A 56 -8.95 11.14 4.16
C THR A 56 -9.02 11.73 2.76
N LEU A 57 -9.34 10.89 1.77
CA LEU A 57 -9.58 11.35 0.41
C LEU A 57 -10.84 12.22 0.33
N LYS A 58 -10.85 13.23 -0.55
CA LYS A 58 -12.01 14.13 -0.77
C LYS A 58 -12.49 14.03 -2.22
N GLY A 59 -13.80 13.91 -2.43
CA GLY A 59 -14.42 13.78 -3.75
C GLY A 59 -15.21 12.48 -3.90
N ALA A 60 -15.72 12.22 -5.11
CA ALA A 60 -16.36 10.95 -5.44
C ALA A 60 -15.29 9.97 -5.92
N PHE A 61 -15.13 8.86 -5.19
CA PHE A 61 -14.28 7.74 -5.58
C PHE A 61 -15.22 6.58 -5.89
N ALA A 62 -15.18 6.10 -7.14
CA ALA A 62 -15.91 4.93 -7.60
C ALA A 62 -15.13 3.65 -7.31
#